data_AF-A0A9E3J8S4-F1
#
_entry.id   AF-A0A9E3J8S4-F1
#
_cell.length_a   1.000
_cell.length_b   1.000
_cell.length_c   1.000
_cell.angle_alpha   90.00
_cell.angle_beta   90.00
_cell.angle_gamma   90.00
#
_symmetry.space_group_name_H-M   'P 1'
#
loop_
_entity.id
_entity.type
_entity.pdbx_description
1 polymer ?
#
loop_
_entity_poly.entity_id
_entity_poly.type
_entity_poly.pdbx_seq_one_letter_code
_entity_poly.pdbx_strand_id
1 'polypeptide(L)'
;MTTLLVIAKEPRPGRVKTRLTPPFTPEEAAALAEASLADTLDVVARTPARRRVLVLEGAPGPWLPPGFDVVRQCAGGLDERLAAAFAGCEGPALLIGMDTPQVT
;
A
#
# COMPACT_ATOMS: atom_id res chain seq x y z
N MET A 1 -0.86 -21.52 -3.07
CA MET A 1 -0.02 -20.54 -2.34
C MET A 1 -0.63 -19.15 -2.49
N THR A 2 -0.62 -18.37 -1.42
CA THR A 2 -1.36 -17.10 -1.28
C THR A 2 -0.72 -15.94 -2.07
N THR A 3 -1.56 -15.03 -2.58
CA THR A 3 -1.14 -13.71 -3.08
C THR A 3 -1.30 -12.66 -1.98
N LEU A 4 -0.25 -11.90 -1.70
CA LEU A 4 -0.31 -10.76 -0.77
C LEU A 4 -0.49 -9.47 -1.57
N LEU A 5 -1.51 -8.71 -1.21
CA LEU A 5 -1.82 -7.41 -1.78
C LEU A 5 -1.54 -6.33 -0.73
N VAL A 6 -0.86 -5.25 -1.13
CA VAL A 6 -0.82 -4.00 -0.36
C VAL A 6 -1.53 -2.94 -1.17
N ILE A 7 -2.57 -2.32 -0.62
CA ILE A 7 -3.23 -1.17 -1.25
C ILE A 7 -2.71 0.12 -0.63
N ALA A 8 -2.20 1.01 -1.48
CA ALA A 8 -1.53 2.23 -1.03
C ALA A 8 -1.79 3.42 -1.94
N LYS A 9 -1.65 4.61 -1.38
CA LYS A 9 -1.47 5.84 -2.15
C LYS A 9 -0.01 6.25 -2.05
N GLU A 10 0.53 6.83 -3.10
CA GLU A 10 1.83 7.48 -3.10
C GLU A 10 1.90 8.49 -1.93
N PRO A 11 2.89 8.38 -1.02
CA PRO A 11 3.06 9.30 0.10
C PRO A 11 3.38 10.72 -0.36
N ARG A 12 2.37 11.52 -0.70
CA ARG A 12 2.52 12.89 -1.17
C ARG A 12 1.95 13.91 -0.19
N PRO A 13 2.68 14.99 0.14
CA PRO A 13 2.17 16.07 0.96
C PRO A 13 0.81 16.58 0.46
N GLY A 14 -0.14 16.71 1.39
CA GLY A 14 -1.51 17.18 1.10
C GLY A 14 -2.39 16.18 0.34
N ARG A 15 -1.92 14.96 0.05
CA ARG A 15 -2.70 13.91 -0.61
C ARG A 15 -2.95 12.69 0.27
N VAL A 16 -2.05 12.42 1.20
CA VAL A 16 -2.19 11.35 2.20
C VAL A 16 -2.29 11.96 3.59
N LYS A 17 -2.92 11.21 4.51
CA LYS A 17 -2.96 11.56 5.94
C LYS A 17 -3.43 12.98 6.26
N THR A 18 -4.29 13.55 5.42
CA THR A 18 -4.79 14.93 5.59
C THR A 18 -5.53 15.14 6.92
N ARG A 19 -6.08 14.08 7.51
CA ARG A 19 -6.69 14.11 8.85
C ARG A 19 -5.69 14.29 10.00
N LEU A 20 -4.39 14.12 9.74
CA LEU A 20 -3.31 14.40 10.70
C LEU A 20 -2.83 15.86 10.62
N THR A 21 -3.39 16.65 9.70
CA THR A 21 -3.04 18.05 9.49
C THR A 21 -4.25 18.93 9.84
N PRO A 22 -4.25 19.65 10.98
CA PRO A 22 -3.24 19.69 12.06
C PRO A 22 -3.27 18.46 13.00
N PRO A 23 -2.22 18.21 13.83
CA PRO A 23 -1.07 19.07 14.14
C PRO A 23 0.14 18.97 13.20
N PHE A 24 0.22 17.95 12.36
CA PHE A 24 1.36 17.77 11.46
C PHE A 24 1.24 18.69 10.24
N THR A 25 2.38 19.16 9.75
CA THR A 25 2.48 19.75 8.40
C THR A 25 2.14 18.69 7.33
N PRO A 26 1.71 19.10 6.12
CA PRO A 26 1.51 18.17 5.02
C PRO A 26 2.74 17.29 4.72
N GLU A 27 3.94 17.83 4.87
CA GLU A 27 5.22 17.14 4.69
C GLU A 27 5.45 16.08 5.75
N GLU A 28 5.25 16.40 7.04
CA GLU A 28 5.37 15.44 8.13
C GLU A 28 4.32 14.33 8.03
N ALA A 29 3.09 14.67 7.67
CA ALA A 29 2.01 13.69 7.47
C ALA A 29 2.33 12.72 6.32
N ALA A 30 2.95 13.21 5.24
CA ALA A 30 3.42 12.36 4.14
C ALA A 30 4.62 11.50 4.53
N ALA A 31 5.59 12.05 5.28
CA ALA A 31 6.73 11.29 5.79
C ALA A 31 6.28 10.15 6.72
N LEU A 32 5.29 10.38 7.58
CA LEU A 32 4.70 9.34 8.43
C LEU A 32 3.98 8.26 7.61
N ALA A 33 3.27 8.65 6.54
CA ALA A 33 2.64 7.70 5.62
C ALA A 33 3.68 6.85 4.88
N GLU A 34 4.79 7.46 4.45
CA GLU A 34 5.89 6.76 3.80
C GLU A 34 6.54 5.74 4.73
N ALA A 35 6.88 6.15 5.96
CA ALA A 35 7.44 5.24 6.96
C ALA A 35 6.48 4.08 7.26
N SER A 36 5.18 4.36 7.42
CA SER A 36 4.16 3.32 7.68
C SER A 36 4.06 2.31 6.54
N LEU A 37 4.10 2.81 5.30
CA LEU A 37 4.06 1.99 4.10
C LEU A 37 5.34 1.15 3.95
N ALA A 38 6.52 1.75 4.18
CA ALA A 38 7.80 1.05 4.12
C ALA A 38 7.85 -0.12 5.12
N ASP A 39 7.47 0.12 6.38
CA ASP A 39 7.42 -0.93 7.42
C ASP A 39 6.45 -2.06 7.03
N THR A 40 5.27 -1.69 6.50
CA THR A 40 4.28 -2.67 6.02
C THR A 40 4.84 -3.51 4.86
N LEU A 41 5.50 -2.88 3.88
CA LEU A 41 6.06 -3.54 2.71
C LEU A 41 7.23 -4.45 3.08
N ASP A 42 8.06 -4.07 4.04
CA ASP A 42 9.17 -4.88 4.54
C ASP A 42 8.69 -6.19 5.16
N VAL A 43 7.60 -6.15 5.91
CA VAL A 43 6.99 -7.36 6.48
C VAL A 43 6.46 -8.25 5.36
N VAL A 44 5.66 -7.68 4.43
CA VAL A 44 5.11 -8.42 3.29
C VAL A 44 6.20 -9.03 2.41
N ALA A 45 7.32 -8.34 2.22
CA ALA A 45 8.48 -8.84 1.46
C ALA A 45 9.04 -10.12 2.10
N ARG A 46 9.13 -10.18 3.43
CA ARG A 46 9.66 -11.32 4.18
C ARG A 46 8.65 -12.46 4.39
N THR A 47 7.35 -12.19 4.33
CA THR A 47 6.31 -13.21 4.50
C THR A 47 6.31 -14.22 3.34
N PRO A 48 6.33 -15.54 3.56
CA PRO A 48 6.21 -16.53 2.48
C PRO A 48 4.92 -16.37 1.66
N ALA A 49 5.06 -16.06 0.37
CA ALA A 49 3.95 -15.89 -0.55
C ALA A 49 4.36 -16.22 -1.98
N ARG A 50 3.39 -16.63 -2.81
CA ARG A 50 3.65 -16.89 -4.24
C ARG A 50 3.93 -15.61 -4.99
N ARG A 51 3.21 -14.55 -4.63
CA ARG A 51 3.16 -13.28 -5.33
C ARG A 51 2.88 -12.16 -4.34
N ARG A 52 3.50 -11.01 -4.56
CA ARG A 52 3.32 -9.77 -3.79
C ARG A 52 2.98 -8.66 -4.76
N VAL A 53 1.88 -7.97 -4.51
CA VAL A 53 1.37 -6.94 -5.41
C VAL A 53 1.14 -5.66 -4.63
N LEU A 54 1.68 -4.56 -5.13
CA LEU A 54 1.37 -3.22 -4.65
C LEU A 54 0.32 -2.59 -5.58
N VAL A 55 -0.89 -2.41 -5.06
CA VAL A 55 -2.01 -1.75 -5.75
C VAL A 55 -1.96 -0.25 -5.44
N LEU A 56 -1.34 0.52 -6.32
CA LEU A 56 -0.89 1.89 -6.05
C LEU A 56 -1.75 2.95 -6.75
N GLU A 57 -2.18 3.96 -5.99
CA GLU A 57 -2.58 5.25 -6.54
C GLU A 57 -1.37 6.18 -6.55
N GLY A 58 -0.87 6.55 -7.74
CA GLY A 58 0.33 7.38 -7.89
C GLY A 58 1.53 6.60 -8.44
N ALA A 59 2.74 7.05 -8.12
CA ALA A 59 3.99 6.44 -8.57
C ALA A 59 4.74 5.74 -7.42
N PRO A 60 5.47 4.63 -7.70
CA PRO A 60 6.34 4.03 -6.70
C PRO A 60 7.51 4.97 -6.38
N GLY A 61 8.04 4.89 -5.16
CA GLY A 61 9.17 5.68 -4.70
C GLY A 61 10.28 4.82 -4.07
N PRO A 62 11.31 5.46 -3.49
CA PRO A 62 12.45 4.77 -2.85
C PRO A 62 12.05 3.84 -1.69
N TRP A 63 10.87 4.05 -1.11
CA TRP A 63 10.26 3.24 -0.06
C TRP A 63 9.78 1.85 -0.52
N LEU A 64 9.77 1.56 -1.83
CA LEU A 64 9.33 0.27 -2.36
C LEU A 64 10.50 -0.73 -2.45
N PRO A 65 10.51 -1.81 -1.66
CA PRO A 65 11.50 -2.89 -1.82
C PRO A 65 11.29 -3.67 -3.13
N PRO A 66 12.34 -4.36 -3.64
CA PRO A 66 12.21 -5.20 -4.83
C PRO A 66 11.28 -6.40 -4.59
N GLY A 67 10.81 -7.02 -5.67
CA GLY A 67 9.99 -8.25 -5.61
C GLY A 67 8.48 -8.02 -5.48
N PHE A 68 8.02 -6.79 -5.68
CA PHE A 68 6.60 -6.44 -5.82
C PHE A 68 6.22 -6.24 -7.28
N ASP A 69 5.06 -6.78 -7.68
CA ASP A 69 4.37 -6.34 -8.88
C ASP A 69 3.59 -5.07 -8.56
N VAL A 70 3.92 -3.95 -9.21
CA VAL A 70 3.16 -2.70 -9.02
C VAL A 70 2.04 -2.63 -10.06
N VAL A 71 0.79 -2.55 -9.58
CA VAL A 71 -0.39 -2.34 -10.42
C VAL A 71 -1.07 -1.04 -10.03
N ARG A 72 -1.59 -0.30 -11.01
CA ARG A 72 -2.34 0.93 -10.72
C ARG A 72 -3.70 0.60 -10.13
N GLN A 73 -4.15 1.38 -9.15
CA GLN A 73 -5.55 1.35 -8.72
C GLN A 73 -6.46 1.77 -9.88
N CYS A 74 -7.60 1.09 -10.02
CA CYS A 74 -8.65 1.53 -10.92
C CYS A 74 -9.29 2.83 -10.41
N ALA A 75 -10.00 3.53 -11.30
CA ALA A 75 -10.88 4.60 -10.88
C ALA A 75 -11.99 4.06 -9.96
N GLY A 76 -12.66 4.96 -9.24
CA GLY A 76 -13.81 4.60 -8.43
C GLY A 76 -13.58 4.64 -6.92
N GLY A 77 -14.54 4.09 -6.20
CA GLY A 77 -14.57 3.98 -4.73
C GLY A 77 -13.54 2.99 -4.18
N LEU A 78 -13.42 2.95 -2.85
CA LEU A 78 -12.51 1.99 -2.20
C LEU A 78 -12.97 0.54 -2.45
N ASP A 79 -14.27 0.28 -2.34
CA ASP A 79 -14.90 -1.00 -2.64
C ASP A 79 -14.59 -1.50 -4.06
N GLU A 80 -14.72 -0.64 -5.07
CA GLU A 80 -14.40 -0.98 -6.45
C GLU A 80 -12.92 -1.30 -6.65
N ARG A 81 -12.04 -0.53 -6.00
CA ARG A 81 -10.58 -0.78 -6.05
C ARG A 81 -10.18 -2.06 -5.35
N LEU A 82 -10.81 -2.38 -4.22
CA LEU A 82 -10.61 -3.65 -3.51
C LEU A 82 -11.09 -4.81 -4.39
N ALA A 83 -12.28 -4.70 -4.98
CA ALA A 83 -12.81 -5.71 -5.89
C ALA A 83 -11.89 -5.94 -7.09
N ALA A 84 -11.40 -4.87 -7.73
CA ALA A 84 -10.45 -4.96 -8.83
C ALA A 84 -9.11 -5.59 -8.42
N ALA A 85 -8.59 -5.26 -7.23
CA ALA A 85 -7.37 -5.86 -6.69
C ALA A 85 -7.51 -7.38 -6.47
N PHE A 86 -8.63 -7.82 -5.89
CA PHE A 86 -8.90 -9.24 -5.69
C PHE A 86 -9.19 -9.97 -7.00
N ALA A 87 -9.87 -9.34 -7.96
CA ALA A 87 -10.13 -9.92 -9.28
C ALA A 87 -8.84 -10.25 -10.07
N GLY A 88 -7.74 -9.53 -9.79
CA GLY A 88 -6.41 -9.81 -10.36
C GLY A 88 -5.64 -10.95 -9.68
N CYS A 89 -6.24 -11.66 -8.73
CA CYS A 89 -5.63 -12.77 -8.00
C CYS A 89 -6.25 -14.11 -8.38
N GLU A 90 -5.40 -15.14 -8.49
CA GLU A 90 -5.83 -16.53 -8.57
C GLU A 90 -5.60 -17.22 -7.22
N GLY A 91 -6.66 -17.80 -6.65
CA GLY A 91 -6.61 -18.52 -5.37
C GLY A 91 -6.64 -17.60 -4.15
N PRO A 92 -6.22 -18.11 -2.96
CA PRO A 92 -6.26 -17.34 -1.71
C PRO A 92 -5.49 -16.02 -1.80
N ALA A 93 -6.11 -14.94 -1.33
CA ALA A 93 -5.51 -13.61 -1.30
C ALA A 93 -5.74 -12.94 0.05
N LEU A 94 -4.74 -12.19 0.51
CA LEU A 94 -4.82 -11.31 1.68
C LEU A 94 -4.46 -9.90 1.23
N LEU A 95 -5.27 -8.93 1.64
CA LEU A 95 -5.02 -7.52 1.36
C LEU A 95 -4.73 -6.77 2.66
N ILE A 96 -3.65 -6.00 2.65
CA ILE A 96 -3.18 -5.17 3.75
C ILE A 96 -3.23 -3.71 3.31
N GLY A 97 -3.74 -2.83 4.18
CA GLY A 97 -3.69 -1.39 3.93
C GLY A 97 -2.30 -0.83 4.24
N MET A 98 -1.88 0.21 3.51
CA MET A 98 -0.58 0.88 3.72
C MET A 98 -0.30 1.36 5.14
N ASP A 99 -1.33 1.50 5.97
CA ASP A 99 -1.29 2.08 7.30
C ASP A 99 -1.20 1.02 8.41
N THR A 100 -0.51 -0.09 8.13
CA THR A 100 -0.42 -1.22 9.06
C THR A 100 1.04 -1.51 9.49
N PRO A 101 1.82 -0.51 9.92
CA PRO A 101 3.24 -0.70 10.27
C PRO A 101 3.46 -1.70 11.41
N GLN A 102 2.44 -1.91 12.25
CA GLN A 102 2.48 -2.84 13.38
C GLN A 102 2.28 -4.32 12.98
N VAL A 103 2.06 -4.62 11.70
CA VAL A 103 1.96 -6.02 11.23
C VAL A 103 3.31 -6.73 11.39
N THR A 104 3.30 -8.02 11.71
CA THR A 104 4.52 -8.83 11.99
C THR A 104 4.52 -10.14 11.23
#